data_AF-A0A7X4FNB1-F1
#
_entry.id   AF-A0A7X4FNB1-F1
#
_cell.length_a   1.000
_cell.length_b   1.000
_cell.length_c   1.000
_cell.angle_alpha   90.00
_cell.angle_beta   90.00
_cell.angle_gamma   90.00
#
_symmetry.space_group_name_H-M   'P 1'
#
loop_
_entity.id
_entity.type
_entity.pdbx_description
1 polymer ?
#
loop_
_entity_poly.entity_id
_entity_poly.type
_entity_poly.pdbx_seq_one_letter_code
_entity_poly.pdbx_strand_id
1 'polypeptide(L)'
;MPLPDRISGLTCFVYRLRQKIRIPVIVVNAEASQERRRFTLAHELAHQLIDKTSPVNREKASDIFSGAFLMPKDHLVRTIGERRKALCYRELIQLKRIYRVSAVTLLIRLKQVGIINQSTFDYAFRTFARGWRKREPESLKGNHEVP
;
A
#
# COMPACT_ATOMS: atom_id res chain seq x y z
N MET A 1 14.93 -12.43 -12.66
CA MET A 1 15.99 -11.40 -12.54
C MET A 1 15.61 -10.49 -11.39
N PRO A 2 16.45 -10.33 -10.36
CA PRO A 2 16.18 -9.37 -9.29
C PRO A 2 16.13 -7.95 -9.89
N LEU A 3 15.13 -7.16 -9.50
CA LEU A 3 15.08 -5.75 -9.88
C LEU A 3 16.10 -4.98 -9.02
N PRO A 4 16.77 -3.93 -9.55
CA PRO A 4 17.62 -3.06 -8.75
C PRO A 4 16.89 -2.52 -7.52
N ASP A 5 17.60 -2.33 -6.41
CA ASP A 5 17.03 -1.94 -5.10
C ASP A 5 16.17 -0.66 -5.13
N ARG A 6 16.43 0.22 -6.11
CA ARG A 6 15.68 1.48 -6.29
C ARG A 6 14.35 1.31 -7.01
N ILE A 7 14.13 0.17 -7.67
CA ILE A 7 12.93 -0.11 -8.45
C ILE A 7 12.01 -1.01 -7.63
N SER A 8 10.88 -0.44 -7.19
CA SER A 8 9.89 -1.18 -6.41
C SER A 8 9.02 -2.06 -7.31
N GLY A 9 8.72 -1.58 -8.51
CA GLY A 9 7.97 -2.27 -9.55
C GLY A 9 7.93 -1.44 -10.83
N LEU A 10 7.37 -2.01 -11.88
CA LEU A 10 7.15 -1.34 -13.16
C LEU A 10 6.04 -2.03 -13.93
N THR A 11 5.32 -1.26 -14.74
CA THR A 11 4.41 -1.80 -15.75
C THR A 11 5.08 -1.82 -17.13
N CYS A 12 5.04 -2.97 -17.80
CA CYS A 12 5.56 -3.13 -19.16
C CYS A 12 4.60 -3.93 -20.05
N PHE A 13 4.89 -3.95 -21.35
CA PHE A 13 4.21 -4.81 -22.31
C PHE A 13 5.15 -5.94 -22.72
N VAL A 14 4.63 -7.18 -22.71
CA VAL A 14 5.33 -8.33 -23.27
C VAL A 14 4.63 -8.80 -24.54
N TYR A 15 5.40 -9.29 -25.50
CA TYR A 15 4.88 -9.85 -26.75
C TYR A 15 4.86 -11.36 -26.67
N ARG A 16 3.67 -11.95 -26.85
CA ARG A 16 3.57 -13.41 -27.00
C ARG A 16 3.86 -13.78 -28.46
N LEU A 17 5.03 -14.37 -28.70
CA LEU A 17 5.60 -14.65 -30.04
C LEU A 17 4.62 -15.31 -31.03
N ARG A 18 3.73 -16.19 -30.55
CA ARG A 18 2.78 -16.92 -31.39
C ARG A 18 1.53 -16.14 -31.79
N GLN A 19 1.15 -15.09 -31.06
CA GLN A 19 -0.16 -14.45 -31.22
C GLN A 19 -0.05 -12.98 -31.65
N LYS A 20 1.15 -12.38 -31.67
CA LYS A 20 1.37 -10.93 -31.89
C LYS A 20 0.50 -10.03 -30.98
N ILE A 21 0.05 -10.54 -29.83
CA ILE A 21 -0.72 -9.80 -28.84
C ILE A 21 0.23 -9.15 -27.84
N ARG A 22 -0.01 -7.86 -27.55
CA ARG A 22 0.62 -7.11 -26.47
C ARG A 22 -0.13 -7.36 -25.16
N ILE A 23 0.57 -7.90 -24.17
CA ILE A 23 -0.01 -8.21 -22.85
C ILE A 23 0.58 -7.24 -21.82
N PRO A 24 -0.24 -6.47 -21.08
CA PRO A 24 0.24 -5.65 -19.97
C PRO A 24 0.68 -6.55 -18.82
N VAL A 25 1.86 -6.30 -18.28
CA VAL A 25 2.46 -7.04 -17.17
C VAL A 25 2.95 -6.06 -16.13
N ILE A 26 2.61 -6.31 -14.87
CA ILE A 26 3.18 -5.61 -13.73
C ILE A 26 4.25 -6.51 -13.12
N VAL A 27 5.46 -5.96 -12.97
CA VAL A 27 6.58 -6.62 -12.30
C VAL A 27 6.82 -5.91 -10.97
N VAL A 28 7.05 -6.67 -9.91
CA VAL A 28 7.41 -6.13 -8.59
C VAL A 28 8.68 -6.77 -8.07
N ASN A 29 9.44 -6.03 -7.27
CA ASN A 29 10.67 -6.53 -6.69
C ASN A 29 10.37 -7.67 -5.70
N ALA A 30 10.95 -8.85 -5.94
CA ALA A 30 10.72 -10.03 -5.12
C ALA A 30 11.30 -9.88 -3.70
N GLU A 31 12.39 -9.12 -3.56
CA GLU A 31 13.10 -8.84 -2.30
C GLU A 31 12.36 -7.83 -1.43
N ALA A 32 11.37 -7.13 -1.99
CA ALA A 32 10.54 -6.21 -1.20
C ALA A 32 9.63 -6.99 -0.25
N SER A 33 9.33 -6.41 0.92
CA SER A 33 8.38 -7.00 1.87
C SER A 33 7.02 -7.23 1.22
N GLN A 34 6.24 -8.17 1.74
CA GLN A 34 4.92 -8.48 1.19
C GLN A 34 3.99 -7.26 1.19
N GLU A 35 4.05 -6.44 2.24
CA GLU A 35 3.32 -5.19 2.33
C GLU A 35 3.68 -4.26 1.16
N ARG A 36 4.98 -4.09 0.91
CA ARG A 36 5.48 -3.21 -0.15
C ARG A 36 5.12 -3.77 -1.52
N ARG A 37 5.27 -5.08 -1.74
CA ARG A 37 4.86 -5.75 -2.99
C ARG A 37 3.38 -5.55 -3.29
N ARG A 38 2.50 -5.75 -2.30
CA ARG A 38 1.06 -5.52 -2.47
C ARG A 38 0.74 -4.06 -2.79
N PHE A 39 1.35 -3.12 -2.08
CA PHE A 39 1.15 -1.70 -2.34
C PHE A 39 1.64 -1.32 -3.75
N THR A 40 2.85 -1.75 -4.13
CA THR A 40 3.38 -1.50 -5.47
C THR A 40 2.51 -2.09 -6.57
N LEU A 41 1.99 -3.32 -6.41
CA LEU A 41 1.07 -3.90 -7.39
C LEU A 41 -0.17 -3.02 -7.60
N ALA A 42 -0.76 -2.53 -6.50
CA ALA A 42 -1.90 -1.62 -6.57
C ALA A 42 -1.54 -0.26 -7.20
N HIS A 43 -0.32 0.23 -6.95
CA HIS A 43 0.20 1.49 -7.49
C HIS A 43 0.41 1.43 -8.99
N GLU A 44 1.04 0.37 -9.47
CA GLU A 44 1.24 0.10 -10.89
C GLU A 44 -0.10 -0.12 -11.61
N LEU A 45 -1.06 -0.78 -10.96
CA LEU A 45 -2.42 -0.88 -11.49
C LEU A 45 -3.07 0.51 -11.60
N ALA A 46 -2.94 1.35 -10.57
CA ALA A 46 -3.45 2.72 -10.59
C ALA A 46 -2.89 3.53 -11.75
N HIS A 47 -1.59 3.38 -12.04
CA HIS A 47 -0.97 4.01 -13.20
C HIS A 47 -1.64 3.63 -14.52
N GLN A 48 -2.14 2.40 -14.67
CA GLN A 48 -2.84 1.99 -15.89
C GLN A 48 -4.27 2.53 -15.97
N LEU A 49 -4.91 2.75 -14.82
CA LEU A 49 -6.30 3.19 -14.75
C LEU A 49 -6.45 4.71 -14.79
N ILE A 50 -5.47 5.46 -14.26
CA ILE A 50 -5.51 6.93 -14.23
C ILE A 50 -5.18 7.48 -15.62
N ASP A 51 -6.10 8.29 -16.15
CA ASP A 51 -5.93 8.96 -17.43
C ASP A 51 -4.67 9.83 -17.43
N LYS A 52 -3.83 9.63 -18.46
CA LYS A 52 -2.58 10.36 -18.66
C LYS A 52 -2.79 11.84 -18.97
N THR A 53 -3.96 12.20 -19.47
CA THR A 53 -4.34 13.59 -19.78
C THR A 53 -4.89 14.33 -18.55
N SER A 54 -5.11 13.61 -17.44
CA SER A 54 -5.62 14.21 -16.21
C SER A 54 -4.64 15.25 -15.66
N PRO A 55 -5.12 16.43 -15.22
CA PRO A 55 -4.27 17.48 -14.66
C PRO A 55 -3.73 17.15 -13.25
N VAL A 56 -4.15 16.01 -12.66
CA VAL A 56 -3.74 15.62 -11.31
C VAL A 56 -2.31 15.09 -11.29
N ASN A 57 -1.62 15.27 -10.16
CA ASN A 57 -0.34 14.59 -9.94
C ASN A 57 -0.56 13.08 -9.91
N ARG A 58 -0.13 12.38 -10.97
CA ARG A 58 -0.40 10.97 -11.20
C ARG A 58 0.21 10.07 -10.12
N GLU A 59 1.42 10.36 -9.64
CA GLU A 59 2.03 9.59 -8.53
C GLU A 59 1.20 9.70 -7.26
N LYS A 60 0.82 10.92 -6.89
CA LYS A 60 -0.01 11.17 -5.71
C LYS A 60 -1.39 10.52 -5.84
N ALA A 61 -1.98 10.56 -7.04
CA ALA A 61 -3.25 9.91 -7.32
C ALA A 61 -3.13 8.37 -7.23
N SER A 62 -2.05 7.79 -7.74
CA SER A 62 -1.75 6.35 -7.62
C SER A 62 -1.57 5.92 -6.17
N ASP A 63 -0.87 6.71 -5.33
CA ASP A 63 -0.73 6.43 -3.90
C ASP A 63 -2.10 6.42 -3.19
N ILE A 64 -2.94 7.42 -3.47
CA ILE A 64 -4.29 7.53 -2.91
C ILE A 64 -5.15 6.36 -3.37
N PHE A 65 -5.13 6.03 -4.66
CA PHE A 65 -5.85 4.88 -5.21
C PHE A 65 -5.40 3.58 -4.54
N SER A 66 -4.10 3.34 -4.42
CA SER A 66 -3.55 2.10 -3.84
C SER A 66 -3.98 1.92 -2.40
N GLY A 67 -3.93 2.99 -1.61
CA GLY A 67 -4.47 2.99 -0.25
C GLY A 67 -5.98 2.72 -0.21
N ALA A 68 -6.75 3.34 -1.12
CA ALA A 68 -8.20 3.16 -1.17
C ALA A 68 -8.64 1.78 -1.65
N PHE A 69 -7.93 1.22 -2.62
CA PHE A 69 -8.18 -0.09 -3.21
C PHE A 69 -7.87 -1.21 -2.21
N LEU A 70 -6.75 -1.11 -1.49
CA LEU A 70 -6.36 -2.10 -0.48
C LEU A 70 -7.15 -1.96 0.82
N MET A 71 -7.61 -0.75 1.14
CA MET A 71 -8.34 -0.45 2.39
C MET A 71 -9.57 0.41 2.10
N PRO A 72 -10.69 -0.23 1.69
CA PRO A 72 -11.94 0.47 1.41
C PRO A 72 -12.44 1.24 2.64
N LYS A 73 -12.91 2.48 2.43
CA LYS A 73 -13.35 3.37 3.52
C LYS A 73 -14.49 2.72 4.32
N ASP A 74 -15.49 2.20 3.64
CA ASP A 74 -16.69 1.65 4.29
C ASP A 74 -16.35 0.46 5.19
N HIS A 75 -15.42 -0.39 4.74
CA HIS A 75 -14.94 -1.51 5.54
C HIS A 75 -14.13 -1.04 6.76
N LEU A 76 -13.24 -0.05 6.59
CA LEU A 76 -12.52 0.57 7.71
C LEU A 76 -13.48 1.16 8.75
N VAL A 77 -14.46 1.95 8.31
CA VAL A 77 -15.46 2.58 9.20
C VAL A 77 -16.26 1.53 9.94
N ARG A 78 -16.71 0.45 9.27
CA ARG A 78 -17.42 -0.65 9.94
C ARG A 78 -16.55 -1.41 10.95
N THR A 79 -15.24 -1.50 10.70
CA THR A 79 -14.32 -2.27 11.55
C THR A 79 -13.93 -1.51 12.81
N ILE A 80 -13.67 -0.20 12.71
CA ILE A 80 -13.09 0.58 13.81
C ILE A 80 -13.84 1.87 14.18
N GLY A 81 -14.96 2.15 13.51
CA GLY A 81 -15.78 3.34 13.72
C GLY A 81 -15.39 4.53 12.83
N GLU A 82 -16.25 5.55 12.82
CA GLU A 82 -16.11 6.73 11.96
C GLU A 82 -15.00 7.69 12.41
N ARG A 83 -14.79 7.83 13.72
CA ARG A 83 -13.81 8.77 14.30
C ARG A 83 -13.16 8.17 15.54
N ARG A 84 -11.84 8.33 15.64
CA ARG A 84 -11.02 7.83 16.74
C ARG A 84 -10.06 8.92 17.23
N LYS A 85 -10.06 9.16 18.55
CA LYS A 85 -9.14 10.11 19.19
C LYS A 85 -7.76 9.48 19.44
N ALA A 86 -7.71 8.16 19.63
CA ALA A 86 -6.50 7.39 19.84
C ALA A 86 -6.60 6.02 19.15
N LEU A 87 -5.43 5.47 18.80
CA LEU A 87 -5.26 4.14 18.24
C LEU A 87 -4.26 3.38 19.12
N CYS A 88 -4.62 2.16 19.52
CA CYS A 88 -3.69 1.31 20.25
C CYS A 88 -2.70 0.66 19.27
N TYR A 89 -1.45 0.44 19.70
CA TYR A 89 -0.45 -0.29 18.93
C TYR A 89 -0.99 -1.65 18.46
N ARG A 90 -1.56 -2.46 19.37
CA ARG A 90 -2.07 -3.80 19.03
C ARG A 90 -3.19 -3.77 18.00
N GLU A 91 -4.09 -2.79 18.09
CA GLU A 91 -5.17 -2.58 17.13
C GLU A 91 -4.62 -2.28 15.73
N LEU A 92 -3.61 -1.39 15.63
CA LEU A 92 -2.94 -1.09 14.37
C LEU A 92 -2.26 -2.33 13.76
N ILE A 93 -1.59 -3.13 14.59
CA ILE A 93 -0.95 -4.38 14.14
C ILE A 93 -1.99 -5.37 13.59
N GLN A 94 -3.13 -5.52 14.25
CA GLN A 94 -4.20 -6.38 13.77
C GLN A 94 -4.77 -5.87 12.44
N LEU A 95 -5.06 -4.57 12.35
CA LEU A 95 -5.58 -3.97 11.12
C LEU A 95 -4.59 -4.10 9.95
N LYS A 96 -3.30 -3.83 10.14
CA LYS A 96 -2.32 -3.96 9.04
C LYS A 96 -2.21 -5.40 8.55
N ARG A 97 -2.46 -6.39 9.40
CA ARG A 97 -2.53 -7.82 9.02
C ARG A 97 -3.77 -8.14 8.21
N ILE A 98 -4.94 -7.60 8.60
CA ILE A 98 -6.19 -7.78 7.84
C ILE A 98 -6.05 -7.24 6.42
N TYR A 99 -5.57 -6.01 6.28
CA TYR A 99 -5.43 -5.37 4.96
C TYR A 99 -4.14 -5.77 4.22
N ARG A 100 -3.22 -6.42 4.93
CA ARG A 100 -1.88 -6.82 4.45
C ARG A 100 -1.10 -5.64 3.84
N VAL A 101 -1.03 -4.54 4.58
CA VAL A 101 -0.30 -3.32 4.20
C VAL A 101 0.71 -2.96 5.28
N SER A 102 1.58 -1.98 4.99
CA SER A 102 2.49 -1.44 5.99
C SER A 102 1.74 -0.65 7.06
N ALA A 103 2.27 -0.59 8.28
CA ALA A 103 1.67 0.19 9.36
C ALA A 103 1.62 1.69 9.03
N VAL A 104 2.63 2.19 8.29
CA VAL A 104 2.67 3.57 7.80
C VAL A 104 1.55 3.81 6.78
N THR A 105 1.38 2.91 5.82
CA THR A 105 0.31 2.97 4.81
C THR A 105 -1.07 2.98 5.47
N LEU A 106 -1.27 2.13 6.49
CA LEU A 106 -2.50 2.12 7.28
C LEU A 106 -2.76 3.47 7.97
N LEU A 107 -1.77 4.03 8.70
CA LEU A 107 -1.92 5.32 9.36
C LEU A 107 -2.25 6.46 8.39
N ILE A 108 -1.59 6.48 7.23
CA ILE A 108 -1.88 7.46 6.17
C ILE A 108 -3.33 7.31 5.71
N ARG A 109 -3.77 6.08 5.46
CA ARG A 109 -5.15 5.83 5.01
C ARG A 109 -6.18 6.25 6.05
N LEU A 110 -5.98 5.90 7.32
CA LEU A 110 -6.87 6.28 8.42
C LEU A 110 -7.05 7.81 8.50
N LYS A 111 -5.96 8.55 8.27
CA LYS A 111 -6.01 10.02 8.17
C LYS A 111 -6.75 10.48 6.91
N GLN A 112 -6.45 9.89 5.74
CA GLN A 112 -7.10 10.26 4.47
C GLN A 112 -8.63 10.08 4.51
N VAL A 113 -9.14 9.05 5.21
CA VAL A 113 -10.59 8.81 5.33
C VAL A 113 -11.25 9.56 6.50
N GLY A 114 -10.47 10.30 7.29
CA GLY A 114 -10.96 11.11 8.41
C GLY A 114 -11.23 10.34 9.70
N ILE A 115 -10.84 9.05 9.79
CA ILE A 115 -10.99 8.26 11.03
C ILE A 115 -10.08 8.81 12.12
N ILE A 116 -8.88 9.26 11.76
CA ILE A 116 -8.00 10.03 12.66
C ILE A 116 -7.72 11.40 12.07
N ASN A 117 -7.49 12.38 12.94
CA ASN A 117 -7.11 13.72 12.54
C ASN A 117 -5.57 13.88 12.45
N GLN A 118 -5.12 15.06 12.02
CA GLN A 118 -3.71 15.41 11.93
C GLN A 118 -2.97 15.24 13.27
N SER A 119 -3.56 15.70 14.38
CA SER A 119 -2.92 15.62 15.69
C SER A 119 -2.67 14.18 16.16
N THR A 120 -3.63 13.27 15.94
CA THR A 120 -3.48 11.84 16.28
C THR A 120 -2.44 11.18 15.37
N PHE A 121 -2.41 11.51 14.08
CA PHE A 121 -1.41 11.03 13.15
C PHE A 121 0.01 11.45 13.56
N ASP A 122 0.21 12.74 13.89
CA ASP A 122 1.51 13.25 14.33
C ASP A 122 1.93 12.67 15.68
N TYR A 123 0.98 12.51 16.61
CA TYR A 123 1.24 11.86 17.89
C TYR A 123 1.75 10.43 17.71
N ALA A 124 1.15 9.65 16.80
CA ALA A 124 1.62 8.29 16.51
C ALA A 124 3.10 8.30 16.08
N PHE A 125 3.48 9.15 15.12
CA PHE A 125 4.86 9.23 14.62
C PHE A 125 5.88 9.79 15.63
N ARG A 126 5.43 10.60 16.60
CA ARG A 126 6.27 11.05 17.72
C ARG A 126 6.46 10.00 18.80
N THR A 127 5.55 9.04 18.91
CA THR A 127 5.53 8.03 19.98
C THR A 127 5.86 6.64 19.44
N PHE A 128 4.86 5.76 19.32
CA PHE A 128 5.05 4.34 19.03
C PHE A 128 5.37 4.05 17.55
N ALA A 129 5.01 4.94 16.62
CA ALA A 129 5.33 4.81 15.20
C ALA A 129 6.67 5.45 14.81
N ARG A 130 7.46 5.87 15.81
CA ARG A 130 8.80 6.38 15.60
C ARG A 130 9.66 5.28 14.97
N GLY A 131 10.19 5.55 13.78
CA GLY A 131 11.03 4.60 13.05
C GLY A 131 10.30 3.66 12.09
N TRP A 132 8.95 3.65 12.05
CA TRP A 132 8.20 2.76 11.15
C TRP A 132 8.45 3.03 9.67
N ARG A 133 8.87 4.25 9.30
CA ARG A 133 9.32 4.57 7.93
C ARG A 133 10.58 3.82 7.51
N LYS A 134 11.41 3.41 8.48
CA LYS A 134 12.68 2.70 8.25
C LYS A 134 12.55 1.20 8.52
N ARG A 135 11.75 0.81 9.52
CA ARG A 135 11.57 -0.58 9.94
C ARG A 135 10.10 -0.84 10.21
N GLU A 136 9.52 -1.70 9.40
CA GLU A 136 8.12 -2.11 9.54
C GLU A 136 7.90 -2.86 10.87
N PRO A 137 6.90 -2.47 11.68
CA PRO A 137 6.56 -3.22 12.89
C PRO A 137 5.85 -4.52 12.52
N GLU A 138 6.27 -5.62 13.14
CA GLU A 138 5.68 -6.95 12.96
C GLU A 138 5.38 -7.25 11.47
N SER A 139 6.43 -7.20 10.65
CA SER A 139 6.37 -7.47 9.21
C SER A 139 5.64 -8.78 8.93
N LEU A 140 4.84 -8.80 7.86
CA LEU A 140 4.18 -10.02 7.42
C LEU A 140 5.23 -11.05 7.02
N LYS A 141 5.24 -12.20 7.70
CA LYS A 141 6.10 -13.33 7.34
C LYS A 141 5.76 -13.78 5.93
N GLY A 142 6.76 -13.79 5.03
CA GLY A 142 6.62 -14.40 3.71
C GLY A 142 6.25 -15.86 3.90
N ASN A 143 5.11 -16.30 3.37
CA ASN A 143 4.90 -17.73 3.19
C ASN A 143 5.92 -18.19 2.13
N HIS A 144 7.10 -18.63 2.58
CA HIS A 144 7.85 -19.66 1.89
C HIS A 144 7.25 -21.02 2.30
N GLU A 145 5.97 -21.21 2.02
CA GLU A 145 5.42 -22.55 1.85
C GLU A 145 5.28 -22.70 0.33
N VAL A 146 6.34 -23.22 -0.28
CA VAL A 146 6.25 -23.88 -1.57
C VAL A 146 5.70 -25.28 -1.24
N PRO A 147 4.52 -25.69 -1.75
CA PRO A 147 4.15 -27.10 -1.75
C PRO A 147 5.10 -27.92 -2.63
#